data_AF-A0A2A7NT88-F1
#
_entry.id   AF-A0A2A7NT88-F1
#
_cell.length_a   1.000
_cell.length_b   1.000
_cell.length_c   1.000
_cell.angle_alpha   90.00
_cell.angle_beta   90.00
_cell.angle_gamma   90.00
#
_symmetry.space_group_name_H-M   'P 1'
#
loop_
_entity.id
_entity.type
_entity.pdbx_description
1 polymer ?
#
loop_
_entity_poly.entity_id
_entity_poly.type
_entity_poly.pdbx_seq_one_letter_code
_entity_poly.pdbx_strand_id
1 'polypeptide(L)'
;MSTTSTGETHRRRPRVKHRRRRAVAALALAMTMALTSATAAVQFGAPWQMGAGDRNHVFVGDGGYQRYQVHVPPRHDGASALPVVMAIHGCGMTGFGWNSMKATTQFNRLADREGFIVVYPTQRLLRSAVNCWNSTEPREQHRGSGEPALLAGVARQVVEDYGADPRRVHVVGASSGAGAAVILAATYPDVFATVTSVAGGEYGLNQVRPDDPGATPPEYTARQAWVPPLVANRLVAHWTAVHDLVDDGLLNDSLAVAEETHHVPAASGGHAYTRTTRTAAGGAMVIESYLVDGMGHAWPGPFGSGMFTDEAGPDASALAWDFASRYALS
;
A
#
# COMPACT_ATOMS: atom_id res chain seq x y z
N MET A 1 16.39 -9.40 95.58
CA MET A 1 17.10 -8.87 94.39
C MET A 1 16.87 -9.86 93.27
N SER A 2 15.92 -9.58 92.37
CA SER A 2 15.63 -10.40 91.19
C SER A 2 15.68 -9.50 89.98
N THR A 3 16.63 -9.73 89.09
CA THR A 3 16.73 -9.05 87.79
C THR A 3 16.54 -10.07 86.67
N THR A 4 15.67 -9.67 85.75
CA THR A 4 15.14 -10.37 84.60
C THR A 4 16.18 -10.53 83.48
N SER A 5 16.19 -11.69 82.85
CA SER A 5 16.95 -11.99 81.62
C SER A 5 16.06 -11.73 80.39
N THR A 6 16.57 -10.92 79.46
CA THR A 6 16.03 -10.76 78.10
C THR A 6 17.13 -11.15 77.11
N GLY A 7 16.84 -12.08 76.20
CA GLY A 7 17.77 -12.53 75.15
C GLY A 7 17.04 -13.11 73.93
N GLU A 8 16.74 -12.21 73.00
CA GLU A 8 16.54 -12.31 71.54
C GLU A 8 16.06 -13.61 70.86
N THR A 9 14.94 -13.48 70.13
CA THR A 9 14.50 -14.40 69.09
C THR A 9 15.03 -13.98 67.71
N HIS A 10 15.95 -14.75 67.14
CA HIS A 10 16.53 -14.51 65.81
C HIS A 10 15.50 -14.86 64.70
N ARG A 11 14.72 -13.87 64.23
CA ARG A 11 13.80 -14.05 63.08
C ARG A 11 14.61 -14.21 61.76
N ARG A 12 14.83 -15.44 61.31
CA ARG A 12 15.21 -15.72 59.91
C ARG A 12 14.02 -15.46 58.99
N ARG A 13 14.15 -14.52 58.04
CA ARG A 13 13.85 -14.68 56.57
C ARG A 13 13.78 -13.32 55.85
N PRO A 14 14.48 -13.16 54.70
CA PRO A 14 13.74 -12.78 53.48
C PRO A 14 14.29 -13.40 52.16
N ARG A 15 14.81 -14.63 52.13
CA ARG A 15 15.29 -15.24 50.85
C ARG A 15 14.20 -15.44 49.79
N VAL A 16 12.95 -15.64 50.18
CA VAL A 16 11.82 -15.91 49.26
C VAL A 16 11.33 -14.65 48.53
N LYS A 17 11.35 -13.48 49.18
CA LYS A 17 10.92 -12.21 48.57
C LYS A 17 11.86 -11.77 47.43
N HIS A 18 13.18 -11.99 47.59
CA HIS A 18 14.16 -11.69 46.53
C HIS A 18 14.03 -12.62 45.32
N ARG A 19 13.73 -13.90 45.51
CA ARG A 19 13.49 -14.84 44.40
C ARG A 19 12.24 -14.47 43.59
N ARG A 20 11.13 -14.11 44.23
CA ARG A 20 9.90 -13.66 43.55
C ARG A 20 10.13 -12.36 42.77
N ARG A 21 10.82 -11.38 43.35
CA ARG A 21 11.16 -10.12 42.65
C ARG A 21 12.05 -10.35 41.42
N ARG A 22 13.04 -11.24 41.52
CA ARG A 22 13.89 -11.62 40.37
C ARG A 22 13.11 -12.35 39.28
N ALA A 23 12.18 -13.25 39.66
CA ALA A 23 11.34 -13.94 38.69
C ALA A 23 10.39 -12.99 37.95
N VAL A 24 9.75 -12.05 38.66
CA VAL A 24 8.88 -11.02 38.05
C VAL A 24 9.67 -10.10 37.13
N ALA A 25 10.87 -9.66 37.54
CA ALA A 25 11.74 -8.84 36.70
C ALA A 25 12.21 -9.59 35.44
N ALA A 26 12.55 -10.88 35.56
CA ALA A 26 12.91 -11.71 34.41
C ALA A 26 11.73 -11.91 33.45
N LEU A 27 10.51 -12.12 33.97
CA LEU A 27 9.30 -12.25 33.15
C LEU A 27 8.98 -10.92 32.43
N ALA A 28 9.08 -9.79 33.13
CA ALA A 28 8.89 -8.47 32.55
C ALA A 28 9.90 -8.21 31.43
N LEU A 29 11.18 -8.50 31.66
CA LEU A 29 12.22 -8.36 30.65
C LEU A 29 11.99 -9.26 29.44
N ALA A 30 11.58 -10.52 29.64
CA ALA A 30 11.26 -11.45 28.56
C ALA A 30 10.06 -10.96 27.73
N MET A 31 9.00 -10.45 28.38
CA MET A 31 7.85 -9.85 27.69
C MET A 31 8.25 -8.60 26.92
N THR A 32 9.10 -7.73 27.48
CA THR A 32 9.61 -6.55 26.77
C THR A 32 10.42 -6.97 25.55
N MET A 33 11.35 -7.92 25.68
CA MET A 33 12.14 -8.45 24.57
C MET A 33 11.27 -9.09 23.48
N ALA A 34 10.24 -9.85 23.87
CA ALA A 34 9.29 -10.44 22.93
C ALA A 34 8.50 -9.36 22.19
N LEU A 35 8.03 -8.33 22.91
CA LEU A 35 7.27 -7.22 22.31
C LEU A 35 8.14 -6.37 21.38
N THR A 36 9.38 -6.06 21.75
CA THR A 36 10.33 -5.34 20.88
C THR A 36 10.68 -6.17 19.65
N SER A 37 10.84 -7.48 19.79
CA SER A 37 11.14 -8.38 18.67
C SER A 37 9.95 -8.51 17.71
N ALA A 38 8.74 -8.65 18.24
CA ALA A 38 7.51 -8.65 17.43
C ALA A 38 7.34 -7.31 16.70
N THR A 39 7.59 -6.19 17.38
CA THR A 39 7.53 -4.85 16.77
C THR A 39 8.57 -4.69 15.67
N ALA A 40 9.80 -5.15 15.91
CA ALA A 40 10.86 -5.13 14.91
C ALA A 40 10.52 -6.02 13.71
N ALA A 41 9.99 -7.22 13.92
CA ALA A 41 9.57 -8.12 12.84
C ALA A 41 8.43 -7.52 12.00
N VAL A 42 7.46 -6.83 12.62
CA VAL A 42 6.38 -6.13 11.91
C VAL A 42 6.92 -4.95 11.09
N GLN A 43 7.91 -4.22 11.61
CA GLN A 43 8.39 -2.99 10.98
C GLN A 43 9.57 -3.19 10.01
N PHE A 44 10.35 -4.26 10.17
CA PHE A 44 11.58 -4.53 9.40
C PHE A 44 11.57 -5.91 8.74
N GLY A 45 10.53 -6.71 8.97
CA GLY A 45 10.53 -8.11 8.57
C GLY A 45 11.48 -8.90 9.46
N ALA A 46 11.35 -10.21 9.44
CA ALA A 46 12.40 -11.04 10.02
C ALA A 46 13.57 -11.18 9.04
N PRO A 47 14.84 -11.24 9.49
CA PRO A 47 16.00 -11.33 8.61
C PRO A 47 15.94 -12.50 7.62
N TRP A 48 15.35 -13.63 8.03
CA TRP A 48 15.15 -14.82 7.19
C TRP A 48 14.04 -14.68 6.13
N GLN A 49 13.32 -13.55 6.12
CA GLN A 49 12.31 -13.21 5.11
C GLN A 49 12.86 -12.30 4.00
N MET A 50 14.14 -11.92 4.07
CA MET A 50 14.82 -11.20 2.98
C MET A 50 15.29 -12.20 1.92
N GLY A 51 14.93 -11.94 0.67
CA GLY A 51 15.44 -12.61 -0.51
C GLY A 51 16.63 -11.88 -1.11
N ALA A 52 17.22 -12.48 -2.14
CA ALA A 52 18.23 -11.80 -2.95
C ALA A 52 17.65 -10.53 -3.57
N GLY A 53 18.41 -9.44 -3.56
CA GLY A 53 17.97 -8.14 -4.10
C GLY A 53 17.15 -7.27 -3.14
N ASP A 54 16.72 -7.80 -1.98
CA ASP A 54 15.95 -7.03 -1.02
C ASP A 54 16.83 -6.13 -0.13
N ARG A 55 16.40 -4.89 0.08
CA ARG A 55 17.09 -3.89 0.90
C ARG A 55 16.08 -3.10 1.74
N ASN A 56 16.30 -3.00 3.04
CA ASN A 56 15.43 -2.24 3.95
C ASN A 56 15.94 -0.80 4.10
N HIS A 57 15.02 0.16 4.07
CA HIS A 57 15.32 1.59 4.14
C HIS A 57 14.38 2.34 5.07
N VAL A 58 14.81 3.55 5.43
CA VAL A 58 14.00 4.56 6.10
C VAL A 58 14.19 5.88 5.36
N PHE A 59 13.11 6.41 4.79
CA PHE A 59 13.07 7.77 4.28
C PHE A 59 12.73 8.69 5.45
N VAL A 60 13.39 9.84 5.52
CA VAL A 60 13.09 10.90 6.50
C VAL A 60 12.80 12.17 5.72
N GLY A 61 11.66 12.79 6.00
CA GLY A 61 11.26 14.05 5.39
C GLY A 61 10.44 14.90 6.34
N ASP A 62 9.94 16.01 5.83
CA ASP A 62 9.10 16.91 6.60
C ASP A 62 7.80 16.18 7.00
N GLY A 63 7.53 16.10 8.31
CA GLY A 63 6.38 15.37 8.86
C GLY A 63 6.66 13.93 9.33
N GLY A 64 7.89 13.44 9.17
CA GLY A 64 8.38 12.25 9.88
C GLY A 64 9.21 11.30 9.02
N TYR A 65 8.93 10.01 9.13
CA TYR A 65 9.71 8.98 8.45
C TYR A 65 8.79 7.94 7.82
N GLN A 66 9.29 7.25 6.79
CA GLN A 66 8.61 6.14 6.13
C GLN A 66 9.57 4.97 6.01
N ARG A 67 9.17 3.80 6.55
CA ARG A 67 9.91 2.55 6.38
C ARG A 67 9.48 1.89 5.08
N TYR A 68 10.42 1.32 4.35
CA TYR A 68 10.15 0.60 3.11
C TYR A 68 11.21 -0.45 2.82
N GLN A 69 10.85 -1.45 2.04
CA GLN A 69 11.79 -2.41 1.44
C GLN A 69 11.82 -2.18 -0.06
N VAL A 70 13.02 -2.19 -0.63
CA VAL A 70 13.24 -2.18 -2.08
C VAL A 70 13.63 -3.58 -2.50
N HIS A 71 13.11 -4.02 -3.63
CA HIS A 71 13.60 -5.20 -4.34
C HIS A 71 14.23 -4.76 -5.65
N VAL A 72 15.50 -5.13 -5.84
CA VAL A 72 16.27 -4.88 -7.06
C VAL A 72 16.40 -6.19 -7.84
N PRO A 73 16.02 -6.22 -9.13
CA PRO A 73 16.12 -7.43 -9.93
C PRO A 73 17.60 -7.81 -10.19
N PRO A 74 17.96 -9.11 -10.31
CA PRO A 74 19.33 -9.59 -10.45
C PRO A 74 20.15 -8.97 -11.60
N ARG A 75 19.47 -8.47 -12.64
CA ARG A 75 20.10 -7.89 -13.84
C ARG A 75 20.29 -6.38 -13.77
N HIS A 76 20.04 -5.74 -12.61
CA HIS A 76 20.36 -4.33 -12.44
C HIS A 76 21.87 -4.16 -12.25
N ASP A 77 22.58 -3.92 -13.35
CA ASP A 77 24.02 -3.59 -13.36
C ASP A 77 24.28 -2.11 -13.05
N GLY A 78 23.22 -1.31 -12.83
CA GLY A 78 23.29 0.13 -12.60
C GLY A 78 23.57 0.95 -13.87
N ALA A 79 23.71 0.30 -15.04
CA ALA A 79 23.94 0.99 -16.32
C ALA A 79 22.62 1.40 -17.00
N SER A 80 21.54 0.66 -16.74
CA SER A 80 20.21 0.95 -17.28
C SER A 80 19.30 1.53 -16.21
N ALA A 81 18.70 2.69 -16.47
CA ALA A 81 17.69 3.28 -15.59
C ALA A 81 16.41 2.43 -15.65
N LEU A 82 16.11 1.72 -14.55
CA LEU A 82 14.95 0.83 -14.48
C LEU A 82 13.70 1.58 -14.04
N PRO A 83 12.50 1.16 -14.51
CA PRO A 83 11.24 1.62 -13.95
C PRO A 83 11.10 1.24 -12.47
N VAL A 84 10.26 1.97 -11.74
CA VAL A 84 9.94 1.73 -10.33
C VAL A 84 8.46 1.47 -10.16
N VAL A 85 8.09 0.43 -9.42
CA VAL A 85 6.71 0.16 -8.98
C VAL A 85 6.65 0.25 -7.46
N MET A 86 5.92 1.23 -6.94
CA MET A 86 5.61 1.33 -5.51
C MET A 86 4.31 0.57 -5.21
N ALA A 87 4.41 -0.52 -4.44
CA ALA A 87 3.29 -1.39 -4.08
C ALA A 87 2.85 -1.16 -2.63
N ILE A 88 1.68 -0.53 -2.45
CA ILE A 88 1.16 -0.06 -1.17
C ILE A 88 0.14 -1.05 -0.60
N HIS A 89 0.41 -1.55 0.61
CA HIS A 89 -0.42 -2.57 1.27
C HIS A 89 -1.79 -2.04 1.74
N GLY A 90 -2.75 -2.96 1.92
CA GLY A 90 -4.03 -2.69 2.56
C GLY A 90 -4.00 -2.75 4.08
N CYS A 91 -5.15 -2.52 4.73
CA CYS A 91 -5.29 -2.66 6.18
C CYS A 91 -4.93 -4.06 6.67
N GLY A 92 -4.35 -4.16 7.87
CA GLY A 92 -3.95 -5.43 8.49
C GLY A 92 -2.69 -6.07 7.88
N MET A 93 -2.13 -5.46 6.84
CA MET A 93 -0.93 -5.92 6.14
C MET A 93 0.28 -5.02 6.45
N THR A 94 1.45 -5.44 6.00
CA THR A 94 2.68 -4.65 5.92
C THR A 94 3.18 -4.57 4.47
N GLY A 95 4.22 -3.78 4.18
CA GLY A 95 4.84 -3.78 2.86
C GLY A 95 5.51 -5.13 2.55
N PHE A 96 6.19 -5.70 3.54
CA PHE A 96 6.96 -6.95 3.44
C PHE A 96 6.80 -7.79 4.71
N GLY A 97 7.12 -9.09 4.64
CA GLY A 97 6.88 -10.08 5.69
C GLY A 97 5.77 -11.08 5.30
N TRP A 98 5.20 -11.78 6.28
CA TRP A 98 4.25 -12.88 6.02
C TRP A 98 2.89 -12.40 5.44
N ASN A 99 2.21 -11.47 6.13
CA ASN A 99 0.94 -10.90 5.65
C ASN A 99 1.22 -9.52 5.03
N SER A 100 1.79 -9.52 3.82
CA SER A 100 2.36 -8.32 3.24
C SER A 100 2.05 -8.12 1.77
N MET A 101 2.14 -6.88 1.29
CA MET A 101 1.94 -6.56 -0.13
C MET A 101 2.93 -7.33 -1.01
N LYS A 102 4.18 -7.47 -0.57
CA LYS A 102 5.18 -8.30 -1.25
C LYS A 102 4.73 -9.76 -1.43
N ALA A 103 4.25 -10.39 -0.35
CA ALA A 103 3.78 -11.78 -0.39
C ALA A 103 2.48 -11.94 -1.21
N THR A 104 1.60 -10.96 -1.14
CA THR A 104 0.30 -10.92 -1.82
C THR A 104 0.43 -10.70 -3.32
N THR A 105 1.33 -9.81 -3.74
CA THR A 105 1.48 -9.42 -5.16
C THR A 105 2.49 -10.26 -5.92
N GLN A 106 3.51 -10.80 -5.24
CA GLN A 106 4.65 -11.44 -5.87
C GLN A 106 5.34 -10.57 -6.94
N PHE A 107 5.30 -9.24 -6.81
CA PHE A 107 5.95 -8.35 -7.77
C PHE A 107 7.45 -8.61 -7.92
N ASN A 108 8.15 -9.14 -6.90
CA ASN A 108 9.56 -9.54 -7.03
C ASN A 108 9.77 -10.53 -8.19
N ARG A 109 8.93 -11.56 -8.29
CA ARG A 109 9.04 -12.55 -9.38
C ARG A 109 8.83 -11.91 -10.75
N LEU A 110 7.95 -10.91 -10.83
CA LEU A 110 7.67 -10.18 -12.05
C LEU A 110 8.83 -9.23 -12.39
N ALA A 111 9.33 -8.49 -11.40
CA ALA A 111 10.48 -7.61 -11.49
C ALA A 111 11.75 -8.32 -11.97
N ASP A 112 12.04 -9.50 -11.43
CA ASP A 112 13.18 -10.32 -11.85
C ASP A 112 13.13 -10.72 -13.33
N ARG A 113 11.92 -10.89 -13.85
CA ARG A 113 11.69 -11.31 -15.25
C ARG A 113 11.66 -10.14 -16.21
N GLU A 114 10.97 -9.06 -15.84
CA GLU A 114 10.63 -7.95 -16.73
C GLU A 114 11.57 -6.74 -16.54
N GLY A 115 12.34 -6.69 -15.46
CA GLY A 115 13.35 -5.65 -15.22
C GLY A 115 12.77 -4.33 -14.69
N PHE A 116 12.28 -4.33 -13.46
CA PHE A 116 11.90 -3.11 -12.74
C PHE A 116 12.19 -3.23 -11.24
N ILE A 117 12.32 -2.09 -10.57
CA ILE A 117 12.52 -2.02 -9.12
C ILE A 117 11.16 -2.01 -8.43
N VAL A 118 11.02 -2.74 -7.30
CA VAL A 118 9.78 -2.72 -6.51
C VAL A 118 10.02 -2.07 -5.16
N VAL A 119 9.10 -1.23 -4.72
CA VAL A 119 9.16 -0.53 -3.43
C VAL A 119 7.93 -0.90 -2.61
N TYR A 120 8.14 -1.43 -1.41
CA TYR A 120 7.10 -1.84 -0.48
C TYR A 120 7.16 -1.00 0.80
N PRO A 121 6.47 0.14 0.86
CA PRO A 121 6.35 0.92 2.09
C PRO A 121 5.51 0.17 3.13
N THR A 122 5.84 0.33 4.41
CA THR A 122 5.05 -0.19 5.55
C THR A 122 4.54 0.99 6.38
N GLN A 123 3.22 1.05 6.60
CA GLN A 123 2.61 2.08 7.44
C GLN A 123 3.29 2.15 8.82
N ARG A 124 3.40 3.38 9.33
CA ARG A 124 4.01 3.69 10.62
C ARG A 124 3.11 3.18 11.74
N LEU A 125 3.75 2.65 12.78
CA LEU A 125 3.06 2.28 14.01
C LEU A 125 2.26 3.46 14.58
N LEU A 126 1.13 3.14 15.19
CA LEU A 126 0.25 4.07 15.91
C LEU A 126 -0.40 5.16 15.03
N ARG A 127 -0.23 5.12 13.69
CA ARG A 127 -1.01 5.95 12.75
C ARG A 127 -2.40 5.40 12.49
N SER A 128 -2.59 4.09 12.70
CA SER A 128 -3.89 3.42 12.61
C SER A 128 -3.87 2.19 13.53
N ALA A 129 -5.01 1.88 14.16
CA ALA A 129 -5.16 0.70 15.02
C ALA A 129 -4.98 -0.63 14.26
N VAL A 130 -5.32 -0.66 12.97
CA VAL A 130 -5.23 -1.85 12.11
C VAL A 130 -4.28 -1.66 10.93
N ASN A 131 -3.25 -0.81 11.09
CA ASN A 131 -2.24 -0.54 10.05
C ASN A 131 -2.80 -0.16 8.66
N CYS A 132 -3.86 0.63 8.60
CA CYS A 132 -4.37 1.23 7.37
C CYS A 132 -3.59 2.50 7.00
N TRP A 133 -3.62 2.86 5.72
CA TRP A 133 -3.37 4.22 5.25
C TRP A 133 -4.58 5.09 5.52
N ASN A 134 -4.35 6.35 5.92
CA ASN A 134 -5.39 7.28 6.36
C ASN A 134 -6.01 8.03 5.17
N SER A 135 -6.28 7.31 4.08
CA SER A 135 -6.71 7.86 2.79
C SER A 135 -8.06 8.57 2.81
N THR A 136 -8.82 8.53 3.89
CA THR A 136 -10.06 9.30 4.04
C THR A 136 -9.89 10.56 4.86
N GLU A 137 -8.73 10.80 5.48
CA GLU A 137 -8.50 12.00 6.28
C GLU A 137 -8.19 13.22 5.39
N PRO A 138 -8.75 14.41 5.66
CA PRO A 138 -8.54 15.59 4.81
C PRO A 138 -7.06 15.97 4.65
N ARG A 139 -6.27 15.83 5.72
CA ARG A 139 -4.83 16.15 5.71
C ARG A 139 -4.01 15.28 4.76
N GLU A 140 -4.54 14.10 4.42
CA GLU A 140 -3.88 13.11 3.55
C GLU A 140 -4.32 13.28 2.10
N GLN A 141 -5.09 14.32 1.75
CA GLN A 141 -5.56 14.59 0.39
C GLN A 141 -4.74 15.67 -0.33
N HIS A 142 -3.62 16.12 0.23
CA HIS A 142 -2.90 17.28 -0.31
C HIS A 142 -1.42 16.98 -0.53
N ARG A 143 -0.86 17.65 -1.55
CA ARG A 143 0.58 17.70 -1.77
C ARG A 143 1.27 18.38 -0.58
N GLY A 144 2.45 17.90 -0.22
CA GLY A 144 3.31 18.48 0.80
C GLY A 144 2.94 18.12 2.24
N SER A 145 1.89 17.33 2.45
CA SER A 145 1.47 16.90 3.78
C SER A 145 1.32 15.39 3.90
N GLY A 146 1.41 14.91 5.13
CA GLY A 146 0.97 13.58 5.52
C GLY A 146 1.75 12.42 4.90
N GLU A 147 1.09 11.28 4.84
CA GLU A 147 1.52 10.02 4.23
C GLU A 147 1.87 10.20 2.73
N PRO A 148 1.10 10.95 1.91
CA PRO A 148 1.46 11.18 0.51
C PRO A 148 2.82 11.87 0.32
N ALA A 149 3.14 12.88 1.14
CA ALA A 149 4.44 13.56 1.06
C ALA A 149 5.61 12.63 1.39
N LEU A 150 5.46 11.80 2.41
CA LEU A 150 6.47 10.81 2.76
C LEU A 150 6.65 9.75 1.66
N LEU A 151 5.55 9.27 1.06
CA LEU A 151 5.60 8.28 -0.02
C LEU A 151 6.19 8.87 -1.32
N ALA A 152 5.83 10.09 -1.70
CA ALA A 152 6.47 10.77 -2.82
C ALA A 152 7.97 11.00 -2.56
N GLY A 153 8.35 11.28 -1.30
CA GLY A 153 9.74 11.34 -0.86
C GLY A 153 10.49 10.01 -1.03
N VAL A 154 9.87 8.90 -0.62
CA VAL A 154 10.41 7.54 -0.84
C VAL A 154 10.63 7.28 -2.33
N ALA A 155 9.67 7.62 -3.19
CA ALA A 155 9.80 7.43 -4.64
C ALA A 155 11.01 8.17 -5.21
N ARG A 156 11.18 9.45 -4.85
CA ARG A 156 12.34 10.26 -5.27
C ARG A 156 13.65 9.71 -4.72
N GLN A 157 13.69 9.31 -3.45
CA GLN A 157 14.89 8.71 -2.87
C GLN A 157 15.26 7.40 -3.57
N VAL A 158 14.29 6.56 -3.96
CA VAL A 158 14.60 5.33 -4.72
C VAL A 158 15.14 5.64 -6.10
N VAL A 159 14.60 6.64 -6.79
CA VAL A 159 15.15 7.10 -8.08
C VAL A 159 16.62 7.51 -7.94
N GLU A 160 16.94 8.29 -6.91
CA GLU A 160 18.30 8.75 -6.62
C GLU A 160 19.24 7.62 -6.22
N ASP A 161 18.88 6.84 -5.18
CA ASP A 161 19.72 5.79 -4.59
C ASP A 161 20.03 4.64 -5.55
N TYR A 162 19.16 4.39 -6.53
CA TYR A 162 19.24 3.25 -7.43
C TYR A 162 19.49 3.60 -8.90
N GLY A 163 19.59 4.90 -9.23
CA GLY A 163 19.69 5.36 -10.61
C GLY A 163 18.51 4.93 -11.47
N ALA A 164 17.29 4.92 -10.89
CA ALA A 164 16.08 4.50 -11.58
C ALA A 164 15.61 5.57 -12.58
N ASP A 165 14.72 5.21 -13.50
CA ASP A 165 14.16 6.16 -14.48
C ASP A 165 13.12 7.08 -13.78
N PRO A 166 13.40 8.39 -13.62
CA PRO A 166 12.48 9.32 -12.96
C PRO A 166 11.15 9.48 -13.70
N ARG A 167 11.10 9.15 -15.00
CA ARG A 167 9.87 9.25 -15.81
C ARG A 167 9.00 8.01 -15.69
N ARG A 168 9.52 6.90 -15.15
CA ARG A 168 8.85 5.59 -15.11
C ARG A 168 8.71 5.10 -13.68
N VAL A 169 8.12 5.94 -12.85
CA VAL A 169 7.72 5.60 -11.48
C VAL A 169 6.21 5.41 -11.47
N HIS A 170 5.77 4.28 -10.96
CA HIS A 170 4.38 3.82 -10.99
C HIS A 170 3.93 3.47 -9.57
N VAL A 171 2.66 3.64 -9.27
CA VAL A 171 2.10 3.30 -7.96
C VAL A 171 0.94 2.34 -8.08
N VAL A 172 0.94 1.32 -7.24
CA VAL A 172 -0.12 0.31 -7.17
C VAL A 172 -0.52 0.14 -5.72
N GLY A 173 -1.79 -0.10 -5.46
CA GLY A 173 -2.25 -0.32 -4.09
C GLY A 173 -3.45 -1.23 -3.99
N ALA A 174 -3.66 -1.76 -2.78
CA ALA A 174 -4.82 -2.55 -2.40
C ALA A 174 -5.60 -1.87 -1.28
N SER A 175 -6.94 -1.83 -1.33
CA SER A 175 -7.78 -1.33 -0.23
C SER A 175 -7.43 0.12 0.18
N SER A 176 -7.10 0.37 1.45
CA SER A 176 -6.61 1.68 1.91
C SER A 176 -5.33 2.13 1.18
N GLY A 177 -4.44 1.20 0.83
CA GLY A 177 -3.27 1.48 0.01
C GLY A 177 -3.60 1.84 -1.43
N ALA A 178 -4.70 1.32 -1.98
CA ALA A 178 -5.21 1.73 -3.28
C ALA A 178 -5.74 3.17 -3.24
N GLY A 179 -6.44 3.56 -2.16
CA GLY A 179 -6.80 4.97 -1.92
C GLY A 179 -5.57 5.88 -1.82
N ALA A 180 -4.52 5.45 -1.10
CA ALA A 180 -3.26 6.18 -1.03
C ALA A 180 -2.58 6.31 -2.41
N ALA A 181 -2.61 5.27 -3.24
CA ALA A 181 -2.09 5.30 -4.61
C ALA A 181 -2.84 6.31 -5.49
N VAL A 182 -4.18 6.35 -5.40
CA VAL A 182 -5.01 7.32 -6.13
C VAL A 182 -4.72 8.75 -5.68
N ILE A 183 -4.55 8.98 -4.38
CA ILE A 183 -4.13 10.29 -3.84
C ILE A 183 -2.77 10.70 -4.37
N LEU A 184 -1.79 9.79 -4.39
CA LEU A 184 -0.45 10.08 -4.90
C LEU A 184 -0.49 10.48 -6.37
N ALA A 185 -1.26 9.79 -7.20
CA ALA A 185 -1.38 10.13 -8.61
C ALA A 185 -2.07 11.49 -8.82
N ALA A 186 -3.09 11.82 -8.02
CA ALA A 186 -3.76 13.13 -8.09
C ALA A 186 -2.89 14.28 -7.57
N THR A 187 -2.12 14.04 -6.50
CA THR A 187 -1.38 15.11 -5.80
C THR A 187 0.08 15.22 -6.22
N TYR A 188 0.67 14.16 -6.79
CA TYR A 188 2.04 14.07 -7.31
C TYR A 188 2.10 13.53 -8.77
N PRO A 189 1.35 14.11 -9.73
CA PRO A 189 1.39 13.68 -11.13
C PRO A 189 2.76 13.93 -11.80
N ASP A 190 3.63 14.75 -11.20
CA ASP A 190 5.04 14.95 -11.59
C ASP A 190 5.97 13.82 -11.11
N VAL A 191 5.48 12.91 -10.27
CA VAL A 191 6.26 11.80 -9.72
C VAL A 191 5.77 10.47 -10.27
N PHE A 192 4.46 10.26 -10.36
CA PHE A 192 3.90 8.96 -10.75
C PHE A 192 3.28 8.99 -12.15
N ALA A 193 3.82 8.19 -13.07
CA ALA A 193 3.36 8.07 -14.44
C ALA A 193 2.04 7.29 -14.57
N THR A 194 1.80 6.32 -13.69
CA THR A 194 0.55 5.54 -13.67
C THR A 194 0.13 5.18 -12.26
N VAL A 195 -1.15 4.84 -12.14
CA VAL A 195 -1.75 4.33 -10.91
C VAL A 195 -2.57 3.06 -11.17
N THR A 196 -2.46 2.09 -10.27
CA THR A 196 -3.36 0.93 -10.21
C THR A 196 -4.03 0.86 -8.84
N SER A 197 -5.35 0.76 -8.85
CA SER A 197 -6.18 0.68 -7.65
C SER A 197 -6.94 -0.63 -7.62
N VAL A 198 -6.61 -1.52 -6.68
CA VAL A 198 -7.32 -2.78 -6.46
C VAL A 198 -8.19 -2.65 -5.22
N ALA A 199 -9.52 -2.68 -5.42
CA ALA A 199 -10.52 -2.52 -4.36
C ALA A 199 -10.31 -1.25 -3.50
N GLY A 200 -9.85 -0.15 -4.11
CA GLY A 200 -9.68 1.16 -3.50
C GLY A 200 -10.84 2.12 -3.76
N GLY A 201 -10.78 3.30 -3.14
CA GLY A 201 -11.71 4.39 -3.40
C GLY A 201 -11.10 5.56 -4.17
N GLU A 202 -11.96 6.46 -4.62
CA GLU A 202 -11.61 7.69 -5.32
C GLU A 202 -10.88 8.71 -4.43
N TYR A 203 -10.16 9.64 -5.05
CA TYR A 203 -9.62 10.80 -4.32
C TYR A 203 -10.77 11.67 -3.79
N GLY A 204 -10.63 12.17 -2.55
CA GLY A 204 -11.71 12.88 -1.84
C GLY A 204 -12.79 11.99 -1.21
N LEU A 205 -12.61 10.66 -1.19
CA LEU A 205 -13.55 9.73 -0.54
C LEU A 205 -13.86 10.19 0.91
N ASN A 206 -15.15 10.20 1.27
CA ASN A 206 -15.66 10.54 2.59
C ASN A 206 -15.61 12.03 3.04
N GLN A 207 -15.30 13.00 2.16
CA GLN A 207 -15.29 14.46 2.43
C GLN A 207 -16.55 15.34 2.07
N VAL A 208 -17.81 14.82 2.03
CA VAL A 208 -19.05 15.61 1.77
C VAL A 208 -19.56 16.23 3.09
N ARG A 209 -20.02 17.49 3.02
CA ARG A 209 -20.68 18.20 4.12
C ARG A 209 -22.19 17.87 4.23
N PRO A 210 -22.70 17.36 5.37
CA PRO A 210 -24.12 17.03 5.54
C PRO A 210 -25.07 18.23 5.49
N ASP A 211 -24.54 19.42 5.78
CA ASP A 211 -25.25 20.68 5.98
C ASP A 211 -25.42 21.50 4.69
N ASP A 212 -24.72 21.15 3.60
CA ASP A 212 -24.87 21.79 2.28
C ASP A 212 -24.74 20.78 1.11
N PRO A 213 -25.78 19.96 0.89
CA PRO A 213 -25.78 18.91 -0.14
C PRO A 213 -25.87 19.44 -1.58
N GLY A 214 -26.20 20.72 -1.79
CA GLY A 214 -26.33 21.34 -3.11
C GLY A 214 -25.01 21.82 -3.73
N ALA A 215 -23.99 22.06 -2.90
CA ALA A 215 -22.63 22.41 -3.35
C ALA A 215 -21.84 21.21 -3.91
N THR A 216 -22.46 20.03 -3.93
CA THR A 216 -21.78 18.75 -4.17
C THR A 216 -22.45 17.98 -5.30
N PRO A 217 -21.78 17.75 -6.45
CA PRO A 217 -22.37 17.05 -7.58
C PRO A 217 -22.85 15.60 -7.24
N PRO A 218 -23.91 15.09 -7.89
CA PRO A 218 -24.51 13.75 -7.62
C PRO A 218 -23.52 12.57 -7.64
N GLU A 219 -22.40 12.71 -8.35
CA GLU A 219 -21.27 11.78 -8.39
C GLU A 219 -20.47 11.65 -7.07
N TYR A 220 -20.69 12.52 -6.08
CA TYR A 220 -19.87 12.60 -4.86
C TYR A 220 -20.57 12.02 -3.58
N THR A 221 -21.85 11.60 -3.63
CA THR A 221 -22.64 11.16 -2.43
C THR A 221 -23.24 9.74 -2.40
N ALA A 222 -23.02 8.81 -3.34
CA ALA A 222 -23.44 7.41 -3.22
C ALA A 222 -22.66 6.58 -2.16
N ARG A 223 -22.55 7.17 -0.96
CA ARG A 223 -21.96 6.68 0.26
C ARG A 223 -22.87 5.65 0.94
N GLN A 224 -22.22 4.60 1.43
CA GLN A 224 -22.57 3.80 2.62
C GLN A 224 -23.60 2.65 2.44
N ALA A 225 -23.15 1.52 1.87
CA ALA A 225 -22.99 0.23 2.57
C ALA A 225 -22.76 -0.93 1.57
N TRP A 226 -21.87 -1.87 1.93
CA TRP A 226 -21.31 -2.97 1.10
C TRP A 226 -20.32 -2.51 0.03
N VAL A 227 -19.31 -3.30 -0.32
CA VAL A 227 -18.33 -3.01 -1.40
C VAL A 227 -18.92 -3.49 -2.73
N PRO A 228 -19.44 -2.62 -3.63
CA PRO A 228 -20.04 -3.02 -4.90
C PRO A 228 -19.25 -2.42 -6.09
N PRO A 229 -19.53 -2.84 -7.33
CA PRO A 229 -18.96 -2.27 -8.57
C PRO A 229 -19.03 -0.73 -8.69
N LEU A 230 -19.90 -0.08 -7.91
CA LEU A 230 -20.10 1.37 -7.89
C LEU A 230 -18.83 2.17 -7.57
N VAL A 231 -17.97 1.70 -6.66
CA VAL A 231 -16.71 2.41 -6.32
C VAL A 231 -15.74 2.37 -7.50
N ALA A 232 -15.66 1.24 -8.21
CA ALA A 232 -14.87 1.14 -9.42
C ALA A 232 -15.37 2.08 -10.53
N ASN A 233 -16.69 2.16 -10.72
CA ASN A 233 -17.30 3.09 -11.69
C ASN A 233 -16.99 4.55 -11.37
N ARG A 234 -17.00 4.94 -10.09
CA ARG A 234 -16.61 6.29 -9.65
C ARG A 234 -15.14 6.58 -9.89
N LEU A 235 -14.27 5.62 -9.57
CA LEU A 235 -12.85 5.76 -9.81
C LEU A 235 -12.56 5.95 -11.31
N VAL A 236 -13.23 5.17 -12.16
CA VAL A 236 -13.19 5.32 -13.61
C VAL A 236 -13.65 6.72 -14.03
N ALA A 237 -14.83 7.17 -13.59
CA ALA A 237 -15.35 8.49 -13.96
C ALA A 237 -14.41 9.62 -13.53
N HIS A 238 -13.84 9.52 -12.33
CA HIS A 238 -12.82 10.44 -11.84
C HIS A 238 -11.60 10.49 -12.77
N TRP A 239 -11.01 9.34 -13.10
CA TRP A 239 -9.82 9.33 -13.97
C TRP A 239 -10.12 9.79 -15.39
N THR A 240 -11.33 9.55 -15.91
CA THR A 240 -11.77 10.14 -17.19
C THR A 240 -11.76 11.66 -17.11
N ALA A 241 -12.36 12.25 -16.06
CA ALA A 241 -12.39 13.70 -15.87
C ALA A 241 -10.98 14.30 -15.66
N VAL A 242 -10.09 13.61 -14.94
CA VAL A 242 -8.69 14.05 -14.78
C VAL A 242 -7.98 14.03 -16.11
N HIS A 243 -8.18 13.01 -16.95
CA HIS A 243 -7.56 12.96 -18.27
C HIS A 243 -8.12 14.01 -19.23
N ASP A 244 -9.41 14.31 -19.16
CA ASP A 244 -10.02 15.43 -19.88
C ASP A 244 -9.34 16.76 -19.50
N LEU A 245 -9.20 17.00 -18.20
CA LEU A 245 -8.50 18.19 -17.70
C LEU A 245 -7.02 18.25 -18.11
N VAL A 246 -6.35 17.11 -18.24
CA VAL A 246 -4.94 17.05 -18.68
C VAL A 246 -4.79 17.33 -20.18
N ASP A 247 -5.81 17.02 -20.99
CA ASP A 247 -5.79 17.21 -22.45
C ASP A 247 -5.69 18.70 -22.84
N ASP A 248 -6.61 19.53 -22.35
CA ASP A 248 -6.69 20.95 -22.74
C ASP A 248 -6.83 21.94 -21.55
N GLY A 249 -6.86 21.44 -20.32
CA GLY A 249 -7.06 22.25 -19.12
C GLY A 249 -8.52 22.54 -18.77
N LEU A 250 -9.48 21.94 -19.48
CA LEU A 250 -10.92 22.13 -19.29
C LEU A 250 -11.63 20.80 -18.97
N LEU A 251 -12.82 20.88 -18.40
CA LEU A 251 -13.73 19.73 -18.21
C LEU A 251 -14.88 19.89 -19.20
N ASN A 252 -14.65 19.47 -20.44
CA ASN A 252 -15.54 19.70 -21.59
C ASN A 252 -15.77 18.42 -22.43
N ASP A 253 -15.30 17.27 -21.95
CA ASP A 253 -15.30 15.98 -22.63
C ASP A 253 -14.54 16.00 -23.97
N SER A 254 -13.50 16.84 -24.11
CA SER A 254 -12.66 16.95 -25.32
C SER A 254 -11.88 15.67 -25.62
N LEU A 255 -11.53 14.90 -24.58
CA LEU A 255 -10.71 13.69 -24.72
C LEU A 255 -11.36 12.62 -25.62
N ALA A 256 -12.70 12.69 -25.75
CA ALA A 256 -13.52 11.82 -26.61
C ALA A 256 -13.06 10.35 -26.57
N VAL A 257 -13.30 9.68 -25.44
CA VAL A 257 -12.81 8.32 -25.20
C VAL A 257 -13.69 7.25 -25.85
N ALA A 258 -13.08 6.36 -26.63
CA ALA A 258 -13.71 5.15 -27.11
C ALA A 258 -13.69 4.07 -26.00
N GLU A 259 -14.83 3.45 -25.73
CA GLU A 259 -14.97 2.38 -24.75
C GLU A 259 -15.15 1.03 -25.43
N GLU A 260 -14.38 0.03 -24.99
CA GLU A 260 -14.50 -1.35 -25.44
C GLU A 260 -14.64 -2.27 -24.22
N THR A 261 -15.62 -3.17 -24.23
CA THR A 261 -15.88 -4.10 -23.13
C THR A 261 -15.85 -5.55 -23.61
N HIS A 262 -15.07 -6.37 -22.93
CA HIS A 262 -14.89 -7.80 -23.18
C HIS A 262 -15.24 -8.59 -21.93
N HIS A 263 -16.15 -9.55 -22.05
CA HIS A 263 -16.42 -10.51 -20.99
C HIS A 263 -15.59 -11.77 -21.19
N VAL A 264 -14.81 -12.14 -20.17
CA VAL A 264 -14.03 -13.36 -20.13
C VAL A 264 -14.77 -14.36 -19.23
N PRO A 265 -15.30 -15.46 -19.79
CA PRO A 265 -16.03 -16.44 -19.00
C PRO A 265 -15.08 -17.18 -18.04
N ALA A 266 -15.64 -17.73 -16.96
CA ALA A 266 -14.90 -18.57 -16.04
C ALA A 266 -14.29 -19.77 -16.79
N ALA A 267 -13.00 -20.02 -16.55
CA ALA A 267 -12.30 -21.21 -17.01
C ALA A 267 -11.93 -22.07 -15.79
N SER A 268 -11.55 -23.34 -15.97
CA SER A 268 -11.34 -24.32 -14.88
C SER A 268 -10.51 -23.77 -13.71
N GLY A 269 -11.19 -23.39 -12.63
CA GLY A 269 -10.58 -22.88 -11.39
C GLY A 269 -10.38 -21.36 -11.32
N GLY A 270 -10.78 -20.60 -12.34
CA GLY A 270 -10.70 -19.14 -12.39
C GLY A 270 -12.06 -18.46 -12.42
N HIS A 271 -12.12 -17.25 -11.87
CA HIS A 271 -13.29 -16.37 -11.92
C HIS A 271 -13.54 -15.85 -13.33
N ALA A 272 -14.80 -15.67 -13.68
CA ALA A 272 -15.16 -14.82 -14.82
C ALA A 272 -14.81 -13.37 -14.50
N TYR A 273 -14.55 -12.56 -15.51
CA TYR A 273 -14.36 -11.13 -15.32
C TYR A 273 -14.77 -10.34 -16.55
N THR A 274 -15.13 -9.08 -16.34
CA THR A 274 -15.38 -8.10 -17.40
C THR A 274 -14.23 -7.12 -17.44
N ARG A 275 -13.58 -7.01 -18.61
CA ARG A 275 -12.53 -6.03 -18.91
C ARG A 275 -13.14 -4.90 -19.72
N THR A 276 -12.96 -3.67 -19.27
CA THR A 276 -13.34 -2.47 -20.03
C THR A 276 -12.12 -1.59 -20.22
N THR A 277 -11.85 -1.21 -21.46
CA THR A 277 -10.78 -0.30 -21.84
C THR A 277 -11.37 1.02 -22.34
N ARG A 278 -10.73 2.13 -22.00
CA ARG A 278 -11.04 3.46 -22.53
C ARG A 278 -9.82 4.03 -23.22
N THR A 279 -9.99 4.42 -24.47
CA THR A 279 -8.90 4.84 -25.35
C THR A 279 -9.19 6.25 -25.83
N ALA A 280 -8.26 7.19 -25.63
CA ALA A 280 -8.39 8.55 -26.14
C ALA A 280 -8.35 8.56 -27.68
N ALA A 281 -8.84 9.64 -28.31
CA ALA A 281 -8.89 9.77 -29.77
C ALA A 281 -7.53 9.51 -30.49
N GLY A 282 -6.40 9.75 -29.81
CA GLY A 282 -5.05 9.45 -30.30
C GLY A 282 -4.61 7.98 -30.22
N GLY A 283 -5.49 7.06 -29.78
CA GLY A 283 -5.21 5.63 -29.65
C GLY A 283 -4.52 5.21 -28.35
N ALA A 284 -4.25 6.16 -27.44
CA ALA A 284 -3.66 5.86 -26.13
C ALA A 284 -4.72 5.30 -25.16
N MET A 285 -4.43 4.16 -24.53
CA MET A 285 -5.34 3.53 -23.56
C MET A 285 -5.24 4.22 -22.20
N VAL A 286 -6.15 5.12 -21.92
CA VAL A 286 -6.06 5.96 -20.74
C VAL A 286 -6.57 5.27 -19.47
N ILE A 287 -7.55 4.35 -19.59
CA ILE A 287 -8.08 3.59 -18.46
C ILE A 287 -8.30 2.13 -18.87
N GLU A 288 -7.95 1.23 -17.97
CA GLU A 288 -8.29 -0.18 -18.05
C GLU A 288 -8.88 -0.64 -16.71
N SER A 289 -10.06 -1.25 -16.74
CA SER A 289 -10.78 -1.68 -15.54
C SER A 289 -11.23 -3.14 -15.64
N TYR A 290 -11.14 -3.85 -14.52
CA TYR A 290 -11.54 -5.24 -14.38
C TYR A 290 -12.58 -5.38 -13.26
N LEU A 291 -13.73 -5.96 -13.60
CA LEU A 291 -14.71 -6.42 -12.63
C LEU A 291 -14.67 -7.95 -12.59
N VAL A 292 -14.20 -8.51 -11.48
CA VAL A 292 -14.06 -9.97 -11.30
C VAL A 292 -15.28 -10.51 -10.57
N ASP A 293 -15.97 -11.46 -11.20
CA ASP A 293 -17.25 -11.97 -10.71
C ASP A 293 -17.06 -12.85 -9.48
N GLY A 294 -17.83 -12.57 -8.42
CA GLY A 294 -17.80 -13.36 -7.18
C GLY A 294 -16.54 -13.17 -6.33
N MET A 295 -15.60 -12.31 -6.75
CA MET A 295 -14.37 -12.05 -6.00
C MET A 295 -14.63 -11.20 -4.75
N GLY A 296 -14.00 -11.58 -3.65
CA GLY A 296 -14.02 -10.82 -2.40
C GLY A 296 -13.05 -9.64 -2.40
N HIS A 297 -12.86 -9.05 -1.21
CA HIS A 297 -11.90 -7.97 -0.98
C HIS A 297 -10.47 -8.50 -0.91
N ALA A 298 -9.91 -8.85 -2.06
CA ALA A 298 -8.62 -9.53 -2.20
C ALA A 298 -7.84 -9.01 -3.41
N TRP A 299 -6.53 -9.26 -3.42
CA TRP A 299 -5.68 -9.11 -4.59
C TRP A 299 -5.81 -10.35 -5.47
N PRO A 300 -6.27 -10.23 -6.73
CA PRO A 300 -6.38 -11.38 -7.61
C PRO A 300 -5.02 -11.73 -8.23
N GLY A 301 -4.70 -13.01 -8.25
CA GLY A 301 -3.56 -13.52 -9.01
C GLY A 301 -3.03 -14.86 -8.51
N PRO A 302 -2.40 -15.65 -9.40
CA PRO A 302 -2.15 -17.08 -9.17
C PRO A 302 -0.96 -17.39 -8.25
N PHE A 303 -0.18 -16.38 -7.84
CA PHE A 303 1.07 -16.58 -7.10
C PHE A 303 1.03 -15.97 -5.70
N GLY A 304 0.01 -15.17 -5.40
CA GLY A 304 -0.10 -14.46 -4.13
C GLY A 304 -0.24 -15.40 -2.94
N SER A 305 0.23 -14.95 -1.79
CA SER A 305 -0.07 -15.60 -0.51
C SER A 305 -0.46 -14.56 0.55
N GLY A 306 -1.10 -15.01 1.61
CA GLY A 306 -1.58 -14.17 2.70
C GLY A 306 -3.09 -14.26 2.88
N MET A 307 -3.63 -13.38 3.72
CA MET A 307 -5.05 -13.42 4.06
C MET A 307 -5.96 -12.76 3.01
N PHE A 308 -5.39 -11.96 2.11
CA PHE A 308 -6.11 -11.10 1.18
C PHE A 308 -5.73 -11.38 -0.27
N THR A 309 -5.65 -12.65 -0.65
CA THR A 309 -5.35 -13.12 -2.01
C THR A 309 -6.47 -13.98 -2.54
N ASP A 310 -6.75 -13.84 -3.84
CA ASP A 310 -7.66 -14.72 -4.57
C ASP A 310 -6.94 -15.28 -5.80
N GLU A 311 -6.56 -16.56 -5.72
CA GLU A 311 -5.79 -17.23 -6.77
C GLU A 311 -6.62 -17.53 -8.04
N ALA A 312 -7.95 -17.45 -7.95
CA ALA A 312 -8.84 -17.68 -9.08
C ALA A 312 -9.06 -16.41 -9.93
N GLY A 313 -8.67 -15.22 -9.44
CA GLY A 313 -8.79 -13.99 -10.20
C GLY A 313 -7.71 -13.81 -11.28
N PRO A 314 -7.86 -12.84 -12.20
CA PRO A 314 -6.82 -12.46 -13.15
C PRO A 314 -5.55 -11.98 -12.43
N ASP A 315 -4.38 -12.16 -13.03
CA ASP A 315 -3.10 -11.73 -12.43
C ASP A 315 -3.00 -10.19 -12.39
N ALA A 316 -3.48 -9.56 -11.32
CA ALA A 316 -3.46 -8.10 -11.17
C ALA A 316 -2.04 -7.53 -11.15
N SER A 317 -1.04 -8.31 -10.71
CA SER A 317 0.34 -7.86 -10.74
C SER A 317 0.85 -7.77 -12.17
N ALA A 318 0.57 -8.79 -13.00
CA ALA A 318 0.91 -8.77 -14.41
C ALA A 318 0.16 -7.66 -15.17
N LEU A 319 -1.14 -7.48 -14.89
CA LEU A 319 -1.96 -6.43 -15.50
C LEU A 319 -1.47 -5.03 -15.15
N ALA A 320 -1.16 -4.78 -13.87
CA ALA A 320 -0.63 -3.50 -13.42
C ALA A 320 0.70 -3.16 -14.10
N TRP A 321 1.57 -4.16 -14.27
CA TRP A 321 2.84 -3.98 -14.97
C TRP A 321 2.67 -3.79 -16.47
N ASP A 322 1.80 -4.56 -17.13
CA ASP A 322 1.51 -4.42 -18.57
C ASP A 322 1.03 -3.00 -18.88
N PHE A 323 0.14 -2.45 -18.05
CA PHE A 323 -0.27 -1.05 -18.16
C PHE A 323 0.90 -0.09 -17.88
N ALA A 324 1.56 -0.20 -16.73
CA ALA A 324 2.65 0.68 -16.31
C ALA A 324 3.79 0.78 -17.34
N SER A 325 4.20 -0.37 -17.90
CA SER A 325 5.33 -0.47 -18.83
C SER A 325 5.15 0.30 -20.14
N ARG A 326 3.92 0.72 -20.46
CA ARG A 326 3.58 1.51 -21.66
C ARG A 326 3.74 3.01 -21.46
N TYR A 327 3.79 3.46 -20.21
CA TYR A 327 3.71 4.89 -19.89
C TYR A 327 5.01 5.41 -19.28
N ALA A 328 5.23 6.70 -19.48
CA ALA A 328 6.28 7.49 -18.84
C ALA A 328 5.76 8.94 -18.75
N LEU A 329 6.19 9.68 -17.73
CA LEU A 329 5.97 11.12 -17.66
C LEU A 329 6.61 11.80 -18.88
N SER A 330 6.02 12.90 -19.35
CA SER A 330 6.44 13.65 -20.54
C SER A 330 7.71 14.45 -20.36
#